data_AF-A0A9D9ZBR3-F1
#
_entry.id   AF-A0A9D9ZBR3-F1
#
_cell.length_a   1.000
_cell.length_b   1.000
_cell.length_c   1.000
_cell.angle_alpha   90.00
_cell.angle_beta   90.00
_cell.angle_gamma   90.00
#
_symmetry.space_group_name_H-M   'P 1'
#
loop_
_entity.id
_entity.type
_entity.pdbx_description
1 polymer ?
#
loop_
_entity_poly.entity_id
_entity_poly.type
_entity_poly.pdbx_seq_one_letter_code
_entity_poly.pdbx_strand_id
1 'polypeptide(L)'
;MNFTPEPRGRRRIVDSFTAGALLALVTMFGFAAAGTLLATETRADSAVDERTLKELRREAQRERQALRKERNQRLNDAVKSLRLEADDITAEYRERVRTIDTEFDLDRVRLDAETDSEIAALEGALQKELGVGMAAATETALLNHLSAMGEQTRAHQDRVFEARKRGAGRVQAAQLEALSRKGRLLSERDDRVLARARELGLMTMPTPVLATPIGGELTRNEIQWNEREQRDVQRLHERHVGLLGEFSYGQKLRAWERANLEEDFALEWQELSELQDLQSQQRMLNPVMLQAGMADETSRQQSFARLAELGEQQNQIKIRYQHLRRERDIQRREEKRALTAVP
;
A
#
# COMPACT_ATOMS: atom_id res chain seq x y z
N MET A 1 5.41 -46.39 36.57
CA MET A 1 6.54 -47.33 36.51
C MET A 1 7.72 -46.63 35.87
N ASN A 2 8.82 -46.59 36.64
CA ASN A 2 10.23 -46.31 36.30
C ASN A 2 10.57 -44.94 35.69
N PHE A 3 10.99 -43.97 36.51
CA PHE A 3 12.32 -43.76 37.14
C PHE A 3 13.22 -42.83 36.29
N THR A 4 13.11 -41.54 36.63
CA THR A 4 14.13 -40.48 36.80
C THR A 4 15.55 -40.96 37.24
N PRO A 5 16.62 -40.12 37.36
CA PRO A 5 16.86 -38.73 36.90
C PRO A 5 18.36 -38.37 36.53
N GLU A 6 18.60 -37.06 36.27
CA GLU A 6 19.69 -36.23 36.84
C GLU A 6 21.11 -36.21 36.21
N PRO A 7 21.96 -35.21 36.55
CA PRO A 7 22.56 -34.25 35.62
C PRO A 7 24.10 -34.22 35.78
N ARG A 8 24.79 -33.22 35.23
CA ARG A 8 26.12 -32.68 35.64
C ARG A 8 26.57 -31.72 34.53
N GLY A 9 27.21 -30.58 34.79
CA GLY A 9 27.73 -30.02 36.02
C GLY A 9 28.46 -28.71 35.72
N ARG A 10 28.34 -27.80 36.68
CA ARG A 10 29.02 -26.50 36.88
C ARG A 10 30.52 -26.48 36.55
N ARG A 11 31.02 -25.31 36.16
CA ARG A 11 32.06 -24.59 36.93
C ARG A 11 31.85 -23.08 36.94
N ARG A 12 31.77 -22.58 38.19
CA ARG A 12 32.03 -21.24 38.74
C ARG A 12 33.56 -20.96 38.65
N ILE A 13 34.16 -19.76 38.75
CA ILE A 13 34.09 -18.66 39.73
C ILE A 13 35.15 -17.61 39.26
N VAL A 14 34.84 -16.29 39.33
CA VAL A 14 35.66 -15.18 39.93
C VAL A 14 37.03 -14.86 39.27
N ASP A 15 37.47 -13.62 38.99
CA ASP A 15 37.62 -12.46 39.88
C ASP A 15 37.83 -11.13 39.11
N SER A 16 37.55 -10.04 39.80
CA SER A 16 37.85 -8.65 39.47
C SER A 16 39.33 -8.34 39.28
N PHE A 17 39.66 -7.38 38.40
CA PHE A 17 40.78 -6.47 38.60
C PHE A 17 40.43 -5.05 38.13
N THR A 18 40.42 -4.16 39.11
CA THR A 18 40.50 -2.70 39.01
C THR A 18 41.92 -2.25 38.67
N ALA A 19 42.07 -1.32 37.73
CA ALA A 19 43.08 -0.26 37.65
C ALA A 19 42.91 0.37 36.25
N GLY A 20 42.97 1.66 36.00
CA GLY A 20 43.32 2.83 36.78
C GLY A 20 43.21 4.01 35.81
N ALA A 21 42.89 5.18 36.34
CA ALA A 21 42.71 6.42 35.61
C ALA A 21 43.93 6.80 34.74
N LEU A 22 43.67 7.49 33.62
CA LEU A 22 44.52 8.59 33.17
C LEU A 22 43.73 9.59 32.33
N LEU A 23 43.52 10.76 32.94
CA LEU A 23 43.22 12.04 32.33
C LEU A 23 44.37 12.46 31.39
N ALA A 24 44.03 13.07 30.25
CA ALA A 24 44.72 14.25 29.70
C ALA A 24 43.92 14.75 28.46
N LEU A 25 43.11 15.80 28.59
CA LEU A 25 43.46 17.20 28.23
C LEU A 25 43.94 17.36 26.77
N VAL A 26 42.99 17.65 25.87
CA VAL A 26 43.27 18.28 24.57
C VAL A 26 43.22 19.78 24.78
N THR A 27 44.39 20.41 24.89
CA THR A 27 44.57 21.86 24.89
C THR A 27 44.74 22.38 23.46
N MET A 28 43.88 23.33 23.08
CA MET A 28 44.10 24.31 22.01
C MET A 28 45.29 25.21 22.35
N PHE A 29 46.19 25.46 21.39
CA PHE A 29 47.01 26.67 21.15
C PHE A 29 47.90 26.32 19.93
N GLY A 30 47.96 27.05 18.82
CA GLY A 30 47.96 28.50 18.69
C GLY A 30 49.38 29.02 18.87
N PHE A 31 50.26 28.83 17.87
CA PHE A 31 51.56 29.50 17.81
C PHE A 31 51.86 29.98 16.39
N ALA A 32 51.78 31.30 16.23
CA ALA A 32 52.52 32.03 15.21
C ALA A 32 53.94 32.25 15.73
N ALA A 33 54.94 31.93 14.93
CA ALA A 33 56.31 32.40 15.14
C ALA A 33 56.91 32.78 13.79
N ALA A 34 57.08 34.08 13.60
CA ALA A 34 57.95 34.64 12.58
C ALA A 34 59.41 34.37 12.99
N GLY A 35 60.17 33.74 12.09
CA GLY A 35 61.60 33.53 12.23
C GLY A 35 62.24 33.60 10.86
N THR A 36 62.77 34.78 10.53
CA THR A 36 63.64 35.00 9.38
C THR A 36 64.95 34.24 9.56
N LEU A 37 65.20 33.26 8.70
CA LEU A 37 66.51 32.66 8.49
C LEU A 37 66.89 32.81 7.01
N LEU A 38 67.98 33.56 6.79
CA LEU A 38 68.78 33.52 5.58
C LEU A 38 69.20 32.07 5.31
N ALA A 39 68.75 31.53 4.19
CA ALA A 39 69.30 30.32 3.60
C ALA A 39 69.48 30.59 2.11
N THR A 40 70.74 30.88 1.77
CA THR A 40 71.43 30.47 0.55
C THR A 40 70.56 29.79 -0.50
N GLU A 41 70.62 30.33 -1.73
CA GLU A 41 70.35 29.62 -2.97
C GLU A 41 71.04 28.25 -2.96
N THR A 42 70.33 27.26 -2.45
CA THR A 42 70.53 25.86 -2.77
C THR A 42 69.26 25.50 -3.49
N ARG A 43 69.36 25.58 -4.81
CA ARG A 43 68.51 24.87 -5.76
C ARG A 43 68.49 23.42 -5.31
N ALA A 44 67.54 23.08 -4.44
CA ALA A 44 67.25 21.70 -4.12
C ALA A 44 66.52 21.15 -5.36
N ASP A 45 67.26 20.39 -6.15
CA ASP A 45 66.70 19.36 -7.02
C ASP A 45 65.72 18.51 -6.20
N SER A 46 64.44 18.86 -6.24
CA SER A 46 63.37 17.95 -5.86
C SER A 46 62.48 17.71 -7.07
N ALA A 47 63.11 17.37 -8.20
CA ALA A 47 62.50 16.39 -9.07
C ALA A 47 62.41 15.10 -8.25
N VAL A 48 61.29 14.91 -7.54
CA VAL A 48 60.91 13.57 -7.07
C VAL A 48 61.07 12.68 -8.29
N ASP A 49 62.05 11.79 -8.24
CA ASP A 49 62.58 11.07 -9.39
C ASP A 49 61.41 10.51 -10.20
N GLU A 50 61.30 10.79 -11.50
CA GLU A 50 60.06 10.56 -12.27
C GLU A 50 59.58 9.10 -12.17
N ARG A 51 60.54 8.20 -11.95
CA ARG A 51 60.32 6.79 -11.63
C ARG A 51 59.61 6.58 -10.29
N THR A 52 60.02 7.28 -9.23
CA THR A 52 59.37 7.24 -7.91
C THR A 52 57.95 7.83 -7.95
N LEU A 53 57.70 8.90 -8.71
CA LEU A 53 56.33 9.41 -8.93
C LEU A 53 55.44 8.39 -9.65
N LYS A 54 55.97 7.66 -10.64
CA LYS A 54 55.25 6.59 -11.33
C LYS A 54 54.94 5.42 -10.40
N GLU A 55 55.87 5.05 -9.52
CA GLU A 55 55.68 4.00 -8.53
C GLU A 55 54.61 4.39 -7.49
N LEU A 56 54.69 5.60 -6.91
CA LEU A 56 53.68 6.13 -6.00
C LEU A 56 52.28 6.17 -6.63
N ARG A 57 52.16 6.59 -7.89
CA ARG A 57 50.87 6.57 -8.62
C ARG A 57 50.33 5.16 -8.84
N ARG A 58 51.21 4.18 -9.11
CA ARG A 58 50.81 2.77 -9.25
C ARG A 58 50.32 2.19 -7.92
N GLU A 59 51.00 2.50 -6.82
CA GLU A 59 50.61 2.06 -5.48
C GLU A 59 49.28 2.69 -5.07
N ALA A 60 49.14 4.00 -5.21
CA ALA A 60 47.87 4.69 -4.92
C ALA A 60 46.72 4.16 -5.78
N GLN A 61 46.98 3.78 -7.04
CA GLN A 61 45.96 3.16 -7.90
C GLN A 61 45.55 1.76 -7.39
N ARG A 62 46.51 0.95 -6.91
CA ARG A 62 46.22 -0.36 -6.31
C ARG A 62 45.41 -0.21 -5.02
N GLU A 63 45.78 0.74 -4.18
CA GLU A 63 45.06 1.05 -2.93
C GLU A 63 43.62 1.48 -3.22
N ARG A 64 43.40 2.39 -4.18
CA ARG A 64 42.06 2.80 -4.61
C ARG A 64 41.21 1.62 -5.11
N GLN A 65 41.81 0.72 -5.89
CA GLN A 65 41.10 -0.48 -6.36
C GLN A 65 40.74 -1.41 -5.19
N ALA A 66 41.63 -1.57 -4.21
CA ALA A 66 41.38 -2.36 -3.01
C ALA A 66 40.24 -1.76 -2.18
N LEU A 67 40.28 -0.45 -1.90
CA LEU A 67 39.24 0.28 -1.17
C LEU A 67 37.89 0.21 -1.88
N ARG A 68 37.85 0.39 -3.21
CA ARG A 68 36.63 0.25 -4.01
C ARG A 68 36.07 -1.18 -3.92
N LYS A 69 36.93 -2.20 -4.03
CA LYS A 69 36.53 -3.61 -3.93
C LYS A 69 35.96 -3.92 -2.54
N GLU A 70 36.64 -3.47 -1.50
CA GLU A 70 36.21 -3.68 -0.11
C GLU A 70 34.88 -3.01 0.18
N ARG A 71 34.69 -1.74 -0.23
CA ARG A 71 33.39 -1.05 -0.11
C ARG A 71 32.29 -1.83 -0.81
N ASN A 72 32.52 -2.23 -2.06
CA ASN A 72 31.51 -2.97 -2.83
C ASN A 72 31.18 -4.32 -2.18
N GLN A 73 32.16 -5.00 -1.60
CA GLN A 73 31.93 -6.23 -0.85
C GLN A 73 31.08 -5.99 0.39
N ARG A 74 31.43 -4.99 1.22
CA ARG A 74 30.64 -4.59 2.41
C ARG A 74 29.20 -4.24 2.05
N LEU A 75 28.99 -3.47 0.98
CA LEU A 75 27.65 -3.09 0.50
C LEU A 75 26.86 -4.31 0.01
N ASN A 76 27.50 -5.22 -0.73
CA ASN A 76 26.84 -6.44 -1.18
C ASN A 76 26.45 -7.36 -0.02
N ASP A 77 27.30 -7.47 0.99
CA ASP A 77 27.01 -8.28 2.18
C ASP A 77 25.90 -7.64 3.02
N ALA A 78 25.88 -6.32 3.14
CA ALA A 78 24.77 -5.56 3.73
C ALA A 78 23.45 -5.80 2.96
N VAL A 79 23.46 -5.74 1.62
CA VAL A 79 22.26 -6.02 0.81
C VAL A 79 21.76 -7.45 1.02
N LYS A 80 22.66 -8.45 1.10
CA LYS A 80 22.28 -9.83 1.37
C LYS A 80 21.66 -9.98 2.77
N SER A 81 22.28 -9.38 3.78
CA SER A 81 21.75 -9.38 5.15
C SER A 81 20.36 -8.77 5.19
N LEU A 82 20.18 -7.59 4.57
CA LEU A 82 18.89 -6.92 4.50
C LEU A 82 17.83 -7.81 3.85
N ARG A 83 18.14 -8.50 2.75
CA ARG A 83 17.17 -9.37 2.06
C ARG A 83 16.71 -10.52 2.95
N LEU A 84 17.64 -11.22 3.59
CA LEU A 84 17.31 -12.34 4.48
C LEU A 84 16.44 -11.86 5.65
N GLU A 85 16.82 -10.76 6.29
CA GLU A 85 16.08 -10.21 7.42
C GLU A 85 14.72 -9.64 7.00
N ALA A 86 14.63 -9.00 5.82
CA ALA A 86 13.36 -8.51 5.27
C ALA A 86 12.43 -9.67 4.90
N ASP A 87 12.95 -10.78 4.38
CA ASP A 87 12.18 -11.99 4.10
C ASP A 87 11.62 -12.60 5.40
N ASP A 88 12.44 -12.70 6.44
CA ASP A 88 12.03 -13.19 7.77
C ASP A 88 10.95 -12.30 8.39
N ILE A 89 11.15 -10.98 8.38
CA ILE A 89 10.16 -9.99 8.84
C ILE A 89 8.87 -10.12 8.01
N THR A 90 8.98 -10.26 6.69
CA THR A 90 7.81 -10.37 5.81
C THR A 90 7.02 -11.65 6.10
N ALA A 91 7.71 -12.77 6.35
CA ALA A 91 7.06 -14.03 6.73
C ALA A 91 6.28 -13.91 8.04
N GLU A 92 6.88 -13.28 9.07
CA GLU A 92 6.21 -13.03 10.36
C GLU A 92 4.92 -12.22 10.18
N TYR A 93 4.98 -11.12 9.43
CA TYR A 93 3.82 -10.25 9.22
C TYR A 93 2.76 -10.89 8.32
N ARG A 94 3.14 -11.80 7.41
CA ARG A 94 2.20 -12.52 6.56
C ARG A 94 1.19 -13.35 7.37
N GLU A 95 1.64 -14.05 8.41
CA GLU A 95 0.73 -14.83 9.26
C GLU A 95 -0.21 -13.94 10.08
N ARG A 96 0.28 -12.78 10.55
CA ARG A 96 -0.55 -11.80 11.27
C ARG A 96 -1.61 -11.19 10.35
N VAL A 97 -1.25 -10.87 9.11
CA VAL A 97 -2.20 -10.39 8.10
C VAL A 97 -3.27 -11.44 7.80
N ARG A 98 -2.87 -12.71 7.62
CA ARG A 98 -3.82 -13.82 7.42
C ARG A 98 -4.80 -13.96 8.58
N THR A 99 -4.34 -13.76 9.82
CA THR A 99 -5.23 -13.79 10.98
C THR A 99 -6.32 -12.72 10.86
N ILE A 100 -5.96 -11.49 10.49
CA ILE A 100 -6.94 -10.41 10.26
C ILE A 100 -7.86 -10.73 9.08
N ASP A 101 -7.35 -11.33 8.01
CA ASP A 101 -8.19 -11.80 6.88
C ASP A 101 -9.24 -12.78 7.37
N THR A 102 -8.84 -13.79 8.15
CA THR A 102 -9.76 -14.81 8.67
C THR A 102 -10.80 -14.24 9.64
N GLU A 103 -10.39 -13.30 10.51
CA GLU A 103 -11.32 -12.60 11.40
C GLU A 103 -12.37 -11.82 10.60
N PHE A 104 -11.93 -11.08 9.58
CA PHE A 104 -12.83 -10.34 8.72
C PHE A 104 -13.77 -11.25 7.93
N ASP A 105 -13.29 -12.36 7.38
CA ASP A 105 -14.13 -13.31 6.64
C ASP A 105 -15.23 -13.90 7.54
N LEU A 106 -14.90 -14.22 8.80
CA LEU A 106 -15.88 -14.69 9.78
C LEU A 106 -16.90 -13.61 10.14
N ASP A 107 -16.45 -12.38 10.33
CA ASP A 107 -17.34 -11.24 10.62
C ASP A 107 -18.24 -10.91 9.42
N ARG A 108 -17.72 -10.98 8.20
CA ARG A 108 -18.52 -10.83 6.97
C ARG A 108 -19.66 -11.84 6.93
N VAL A 109 -19.37 -13.13 7.13
CA VAL A 109 -20.41 -14.18 7.13
C VAL A 109 -21.50 -13.89 8.16
N ARG A 110 -21.13 -13.37 9.34
CA ARG A 110 -22.11 -12.98 10.37
C ARG A 110 -22.95 -11.79 9.92
N LEU A 111 -22.33 -10.73 9.40
CA LEU A 111 -23.03 -9.53 8.93
C LEU A 111 -23.96 -9.80 7.74
N ASP A 112 -23.55 -10.71 6.85
CA ASP A 112 -24.38 -11.18 5.74
C ASP A 112 -25.60 -11.94 6.29
N ALA A 113 -25.40 -12.87 7.24
CA ALA A 113 -26.50 -13.60 7.88
C ALA A 113 -27.47 -12.69 8.64
N GLU A 114 -26.99 -11.65 9.32
CA GLU A 114 -27.84 -10.63 9.96
C GLU A 114 -28.70 -9.88 8.93
N THR A 115 -28.10 -9.53 7.79
CA THR A 115 -28.79 -8.83 6.70
C THR A 115 -29.83 -9.74 6.04
N ASP A 116 -29.50 -11.01 5.78
CA ASP A 116 -30.42 -12.00 5.25
C ASP A 116 -31.59 -12.26 6.20
N SER A 117 -31.34 -12.30 7.51
CA SER A 117 -32.38 -12.41 8.52
C SER A 117 -33.32 -11.19 8.53
N GLU A 118 -32.78 -9.98 8.35
CA GLU A 118 -33.56 -8.74 8.27
C GLU A 118 -34.45 -8.75 7.01
N ILE A 119 -33.91 -9.17 5.87
CA ILE A 119 -34.64 -9.32 4.62
C ILE A 119 -35.73 -10.39 4.74
N ALA A 120 -35.42 -11.56 5.30
CA ALA A 120 -36.40 -12.62 5.51
C ALA A 120 -37.55 -12.18 6.43
N ALA A 121 -37.26 -11.36 7.45
CA ALA A 121 -38.29 -10.78 8.30
C ALA A 121 -39.19 -9.79 7.54
N LEU A 122 -38.61 -8.95 6.67
CA LEU A 122 -39.37 -8.06 5.78
C LEU A 122 -40.26 -8.85 4.81
N GLU A 123 -39.74 -9.93 4.22
CA GLU A 123 -40.48 -10.79 3.28
C GLU A 123 -41.63 -11.51 3.99
N GLY A 124 -41.39 -12.05 5.18
CA GLY A 124 -42.43 -12.66 6.01
C GLY A 124 -43.51 -11.66 6.44
N ALA A 125 -43.14 -10.39 6.68
CA ALA A 125 -44.10 -9.33 6.95
C ALA A 125 -45.00 -9.03 5.74
N LEU A 126 -44.42 -8.91 4.53
CA LEU A 126 -45.19 -8.73 3.31
C LEU A 126 -46.13 -9.91 3.07
N GLN A 127 -45.67 -11.17 3.22
CA GLN A 127 -46.52 -12.35 3.03
C GLN A 127 -47.74 -12.35 3.97
N LYS A 128 -47.56 -11.92 5.23
CA LYS A 128 -48.67 -11.76 6.18
C LYS A 128 -49.65 -10.68 5.73
N GLU A 129 -49.15 -9.52 5.28
CA GLU A 129 -49.98 -8.43 4.79
C GLU A 129 -50.78 -8.82 3.53
N LEU A 130 -50.16 -9.53 2.58
CA LEU A 130 -50.81 -10.03 1.37
C LEU A 130 -51.83 -11.14 1.66
N GLY A 131 -51.56 -12.01 2.64
CA GLY A 131 -52.46 -13.12 3.01
C GLY A 131 -53.81 -12.67 3.58
N VAL A 132 -53.90 -11.47 4.15
CA VAL A 132 -55.13 -10.93 4.77
C VAL A 132 -56.16 -10.46 3.73
N GLY A 133 -55.73 -10.08 2.52
CA GLY A 133 -56.60 -9.44 1.54
C GLY A 133 -57.25 -10.35 0.49
N MET A 134 -56.88 -11.63 0.43
CA MET A 134 -57.47 -12.63 -0.48
C MET A 134 -58.91 -13.06 -0.09
N ALA A 135 -59.48 -12.48 0.97
CA ALA A 135 -60.86 -12.72 1.43
C ALA A 135 -61.87 -11.66 0.95
N ALA A 136 -61.58 -10.94 -0.16
CA ALA A 136 -62.44 -9.88 -0.67
C ALA A 136 -63.70 -10.43 -1.38
N ALA A 137 -64.88 -9.93 -0.97
CA ALA A 137 -66.19 -10.46 -1.41
C ALA A 137 -66.78 -9.80 -2.69
N THR A 138 -66.17 -8.73 -3.22
CA THR A 138 -66.69 -8.00 -4.40
C THR A 138 -65.58 -7.59 -5.37
N GLU A 139 -65.94 -7.41 -6.65
CA GLU A 139 -65.02 -7.03 -7.73
C GLU A 139 -64.37 -5.65 -7.54
N THR A 140 -65.11 -4.68 -7.00
CA THR A 140 -64.58 -3.36 -6.65
C THR A 140 -63.64 -3.39 -5.46
N ALA A 141 -63.91 -4.26 -4.46
CA ALA A 141 -63.00 -4.49 -3.35
C ALA A 141 -61.72 -5.19 -3.81
N LEU A 142 -61.83 -6.10 -4.78
CA LEU A 142 -60.69 -6.77 -5.40
C LEU A 142 -59.81 -5.77 -6.18
N LEU A 143 -60.39 -4.87 -6.97
CA LEU A 143 -59.64 -3.85 -7.72
C LEU A 143 -58.93 -2.84 -6.80
N ASN A 144 -59.61 -2.37 -5.75
CA ASN A 144 -58.99 -1.50 -4.74
C ASN A 144 -57.88 -2.24 -3.97
N HIS A 145 -58.07 -3.54 -3.70
CA HIS A 145 -57.06 -4.37 -3.06
C HIS A 145 -55.83 -4.57 -3.95
N LEU A 146 -56.01 -4.83 -5.25
CA LEU A 146 -54.89 -4.98 -6.21
C LEU A 146 -54.08 -3.70 -6.38
N SER A 147 -54.72 -2.52 -6.36
CA SER A 147 -54.02 -1.23 -6.36
C SER A 147 -53.21 -1.02 -5.08
N ALA A 148 -53.83 -1.26 -3.92
CA ALA A 148 -53.15 -1.18 -2.61
C ALA A 148 -52.00 -2.19 -2.49
N MET A 149 -52.13 -3.39 -3.06
CA MET A 149 -51.06 -4.39 -3.14
C MET A 149 -49.87 -3.89 -3.97
N GLY A 150 -50.10 -3.13 -5.04
CA GLY A 150 -49.03 -2.54 -5.84
C GLY A 150 -48.18 -1.55 -5.04
N GLU A 151 -48.82 -0.63 -4.32
CA GLU A 151 -48.13 0.33 -3.45
C GLU A 151 -47.43 -0.34 -2.27
N GLN A 152 -48.06 -1.33 -1.64
CA GLN A 152 -47.46 -2.11 -0.55
C GLN A 152 -46.24 -2.92 -1.03
N THR A 153 -46.33 -3.54 -2.20
CA THR A 153 -45.23 -4.29 -2.79
C THR A 153 -44.06 -3.37 -3.13
N ARG A 154 -44.33 -2.16 -3.64
CA ARG A 154 -43.31 -1.13 -3.86
C ARG A 154 -42.63 -0.70 -2.57
N ALA A 155 -43.41 -0.31 -1.56
CA ALA A 155 -42.87 0.12 -0.27
C ALA A 155 -42.04 -1.00 0.40
N HIS A 156 -42.46 -2.26 0.24
CA HIS A 156 -41.68 -3.41 0.69
C HIS A 156 -40.34 -3.55 -0.07
N GLN A 157 -40.36 -3.44 -1.40
CA GLN A 157 -39.13 -3.52 -2.20
C GLN A 157 -38.13 -2.43 -1.84
N ASP A 158 -38.60 -1.21 -1.56
CA ASP A 158 -37.75 -0.10 -1.12
C ASP A 158 -37.17 -0.38 0.27
N ARG A 159 -37.95 -0.96 1.20
CA ARG A 159 -37.45 -1.40 2.51
C ARG A 159 -36.38 -2.51 2.39
N VAL A 160 -36.58 -3.48 1.50
CA VAL A 160 -35.60 -4.55 1.23
C VAL A 160 -34.33 -3.97 0.61
N PHE A 161 -34.46 -3.03 -0.34
CA PHE A 161 -33.31 -2.34 -0.92
C PHE A 161 -32.51 -1.59 0.14
N GLU A 162 -33.17 -0.83 1.01
CA GLU A 162 -32.51 -0.12 2.11
C GLU A 162 -31.88 -1.07 3.14
N ALA A 163 -32.51 -2.21 3.44
CA ALA A 163 -31.91 -3.24 4.28
C ALA A 163 -30.62 -3.80 3.66
N ARG A 164 -30.62 -4.08 2.34
CA ARG A 164 -29.43 -4.51 1.60
C ARG A 164 -28.33 -3.46 1.62
N LYS A 165 -28.69 -2.19 1.40
CA LYS A 165 -27.76 -1.05 1.45
C LYS A 165 -27.12 -0.90 2.82
N ARG A 166 -27.91 -0.97 3.89
CA ARG A 166 -27.40 -0.97 5.27
C ARG A 166 -26.48 -2.16 5.55
N GLY A 167 -26.89 -3.36 5.13
CA GLY A 167 -26.09 -4.58 5.27
C GLY A 167 -24.73 -4.47 4.58
N ALA A 168 -24.71 -4.07 3.32
CA ALA A 168 -23.48 -3.84 2.57
C ALA A 168 -22.62 -2.73 3.20
N GLY A 169 -23.24 -1.67 3.72
CA GLY A 169 -22.53 -0.62 4.46
C GLY A 169 -21.84 -1.14 5.74
N ARG A 170 -22.48 -2.06 6.48
CA ARG A 170 -21.84 -2.72 7.64
C ARG A 170 -20.64 -3.56 7.22
N VAL A 171 -20.78 -4.35 6.15
CA VAL A 171 -19.68 -5.17 5.61
C VAL A 171 -18.53 -4.30 5.13
N GLN A 172 -18.82 -3.22 4.41
CA GLN A 172 -17.81 -2.26 3.96
C GLN A 172 -17.08 -1.61 5.14
N ALA A 173 -17.80 -1.17 6.16
CA ALA A 173 -17.19 -0.59 7.37
C ALA A 173 -16.24 -1.58 8.05
N ALA A 174 -16.66 -2.84 8.21
CA ALA A 174 -15.83 -3.91 8.75
C ALA A 174 -14.59 -4.18 7.86
N GLN A 175 -14.75 -4.11 6.54
CA GLN A 175 -13.64 -4.26 5.59
C GLN A 175 -12.61 -3.12 5.74
N LEU A 176 -13.07 -1.87 5.85
CA LEU A 176 -12.21 -0.71 6.04
C LEU A 176 -11.46 -0.75 7.38
N GLU A 177 -12.12 -1.23 8.44
CA GLU A 177 -11.47 -1.46 9.73
C GLU A 177 -10.41 -2.56 9.64
N ALA A 178 -10.72 -3.69 9.01
CA ALA A 178 -9.76 -4.77 8.78
C ALA A 178 -8.55 -4.28 7.95
N LEU A 179 -8.79 -3.50 6.90
CA LEU A 179 -7.73 -2.88 6.10
C LEU A 179 -6.91 -1.87 6.92
N SER A 180 -7.53 -1.11 7.82
CA SER A 180 -6.80 -0.22 8.74
C SER A 180 -5.90 -1.00 9.70
N ARG A 181 -6.39 -2.11 10.27
CA ARG A 181 -5.59 -3.01 11.11
C ARG A 181 -4.40 -3.60 10.34
N LYS A 182 -4.63 -4.09 9.11
CA LYS A 182 -3.56 -4.56 8.21
C LYS A 182 -2.57 -3.46 7.87
N GLY A 183 -3.07 -2.26 7.56
CA GLY A 183 -2.26 -1.09 7.22
C GLY A 183 -1.29 -0.73 8.33
N ARG A 184 -1.74 -0.76 9.59
CA ARG A 184 -0.88 -0.54 10.77
C ARG A 184 0.23 -1.59 10.87
N LEU A 185 -0.12 -2.88 10.80
CA LEU A 185 0.87 -3.95 10.83
C LEU A 185 1.89 -3.84 9.69
N LEU A 186 1.44 -3.60 8.46
CA LEU A 186 2.34 -3.47 7.32
C LEU A 186 3.20 -2.20 7.41
N SER A 187 2.71 -1.12 8.02
CA SER A 187 3.53 0.05 8.31
C SER A 187 4.63 -0.26 9.33
N GLU A 188 4.33 -1.01 10.40
CA GLU A 188 5.37 -1.45 11.34
C GLU A 188 6.42 -2.34 10.66
N ARG A 189 5.99 -3.24 9.77
CA ARG A 189 6.88 -4.07 8.93
C ARG A 189 7.81 -3.18 8.11
N ASP A 190 7.25 -2.21 7.40
CA ASP A 190 7.99 -1.31 6.53
C ASP A 190 9.01 -0.49 7.34
N ASP A 191 8.61 0.05 8.49
CA ASP A 191 9.48 0.81 9.40
C ASP A 191 10.64 -0.04 9.92
N ARG A 192 10.39 -1.32 10.26
CA ARG A 192 11.45 -2.25 10.70
C ARG A 192 12.48 -2.51 9.60
N VAL A 193 12.03 -2.78 8.37
CA VAL A 193 12.93 -3.02 7.25
C VAL A 193 13.73 -1.76 6.91
N LEU A 194 13.09 -0.59 6.91
CA LEU A 194 13.76 0.69 6.67
C LEU A 194 14.75 1.05 7.78
N ALA A 195 14.42 0.79 9.04
CA ALA A 195 15.34 0.96 10.16
C ALA A 195 16.58 0.08 9.98
N ARG A 196 16.39 -1.18 9.58
CA ARG A 196 17.50 -2.09 9.33
C ARG A 196 18.36 -1.66 8.14
N ALA A 197 17.74 -1.20 7.06
CA ALA A 197 18.45 -0.66 5.91
C ALA A 197 19.28 0.58 6.28
N ARG A 198 18.80 1.40 7.22
CA ARG A 198 19.54 2.55 7.77
C ARG A 198 20.76 2.10 8.57
N GLU A 199 20.61 1.11 9.46
CA GLU A 199 21.72 0.54 10.22
C GLU A 199 22.82 -0.05 9.33
N LEU A 200 22.42 -0.68 8.24
CA LEU A 200 23.32 -1.26 7.24
C LEU A 200 23.94 -0.21 6.29
N GLY A 201 23.61 1.08 6.44
CA GLY A 201 24.14 2.18 5.63
C GLY A 201 23.64 2.20 4.18
N LEU A 202 22.58 1.45 3.86
CA LEU A 202 22.05 1.33 2.50
C LEU A 202 21.20 2.55 2.08
N MET A 203 20.69 3.32 3.05
CA MET A 203 19.94 4.54 2.82
C MET A 203 20.82 5.77 2.54
N THR A 204 22.12 5.70 2.84
CA THR A 204 23.05 6.80 2.65
C THR A 204 23.86 6.63 1.37
N MET A 205 24.23 7.74 0.73
CA MET A 205 25.11 7.68 -0.44
C MET A 205 26.49 7.15 -0.01
N PRO A 206 27.01 6.08 -0.66
CA PRO A 206 28.33 5.55 -0.32
C PRO A 206 29.44 6.58 -0.56
N THR A 207 30.49 6.56 0.24
CA THR A 207 31.64 7.46 0.02
C THR A 207 32.40 7.07 -1.27
N PRO A 208 32.67 8.02 -2.18
CA PRO A 208 33.44 7.75 -3.39
C PRO A 208 34.93 7.61 -3.07
N VAL A 209 35.60 6.66 -3.74
CA VAL A 209 37.06 6.46 -3.62
C VAL A 209 37.76 7.27 -4.70
N LEU A 210 38.02 8.54 -4.42
CA LEU A 210 38.62 9.47 -5.37
C LEU A 210 40.16 9.36 -5.41
N ALA A 211 40.72 9.63 -6.58
CA ALA A 211 42.14 9.86 -6.78
C ALA A 211 42.54 11.23 -6.21
N THR A 212 43.60 11.23 -5.43
CA THR A 212 44.27 12.42 -4.90
C THR A 212 45.48 12.79 -5.78
N PRO A 213 45.80 14.08 -5.91
CA PRO A 213 46.97 14.52 -6.67
C PRO A 213 48.27 13.97 -6.07
N ILE A 214 49.14 13.41 -6.93
CA ILE A 214 50.49 12.94 -6.54
C ILE A 214 51.52 13.68 -7.39
N GLY A 215 52.34 14.50 -6.74
CA GLY A 215 53.42 15.27 -7.36
C GLY A 215 52.96 16.46 -8.21
N GLY A 216 51.76 16.99 -7.99
CA GLY A 216 51.21 18.13 -8.74
C GLY A 216 49.70 17.98 -8.99
N GLU A 217 49.27 18.21 -10.23
CA GLU A 217 47.86 18.07 -10.63
C GLU A 217 47.45 16.60 -10.85
N LEU A 218 46.13 16.35 -10.86
CA LEU A 218 45.58 15.06 -11.27
C LEU A 218 45.89 14.79 -12.73
N THR A 219 46.34 13.58 -13.02
CA THR A 219 46.50 13.12 -14.40
C THR A 219 45.13 12.91 -15.06
N ARG A 220 45.09 12.92 -16.40
CA ARG A 220 43.86 12.63 -17.17
C ARG A 220 43.18 11.33 -16.74
N ASN A 221 43.95 10.30 -16.40
CA ASN A 221 43.42 9.01 -15.95
C ASN A 221 42.79 9.08 -14.57
N GLU A 222 43.34 9.92 -13.68
CA GLU A 222 42.81 10.14 -12.32
C GLU A 222 41.53 10.99 -12.36
N ILE A 223 41.45 11.97 -13.26
CA ILE A 223 40.21 12.71 -13.53
C ILE A 223 39.12 11.76 -14.03
N GLN A 224 39.43 10.93 -15.04
CA GLN A 224 38.47 9.93 -15.55
C GLN A 224 38.06 8.90 -14.50
N TRP A 225 38.98 8.52 -13.60
CA TRP A 225 38.64 7.67 -12.45
C TRP A 225 37.62 8.34 -11.55
N ASN A 226 37.84 9.58 -11.16
CA ASN A 226 36.94 10.34 -10.29
C ASN A 226 35.54 10.47 -10.89
N GLU A 227 35.44 10.83 -12.18
CA GLU A 227 34.17 10.93 -12.90
C GLU A 227 33.42 9.59 -12.99
N ARG A 228 34.15 8.47 -13.16
CA ARG A 228 33.54 7.14 -13.19
C ARG A 228 33.09 6.74 -11.79
N GLU A 229 33.90 7.00 -10.78
CA GLU A 229 33.61 6.63 -9.40
C GLU A 229 32.37 7.36 -8.86
N GLN A 230 32.23 8.65 -9.14
CA GLN A 230 31.04 9.41 -8.78
C GLN A 230 29.76 8.83 -9.42
N ARG A 231 29.80 8.53 -10.72
CA ARG A 231 28.67 7.90 -11.43
C ARG A 231 28.35 6.52 -10.89
N ASP A 232 29.37 5.72 -10.58
CA ASP A 232 29.18 4.37 -10.07
C ASP A 232 28.57 4.39 -8.66
N VAL A 233 29.03 5.29 -7.79
CA VAL A 233 28.45 5.50 -6.46
C VAL A 233 27.00 5.95 -6.53
N GLN A 234 26.68 6.88 -7.44
CA GLN A 234 25.31 7.32 -7.66
C GLN A 234 24.41 6.15 -8.08
N ARG A 235 24.83 5.35 -9.08
CA ARG A 235 24.08 4.16 -9.51
C ARG A 235 23.94 3.12 -8.40
N LEU A 236 24.96 2.94 -7.54
CA LEU A 236 24.86 2.05 -6.39
C LEU A 236 23.81 2.55 -5.40
N HIS A 237 23.81 3.84 -5.10
CA HIS A 237 22.82 4.46 -4.23
C HIS A 237 21.40 4.32 -4.80
N GLU A 238 21.18 4.63 -6.09
CA GLU A 238 19.90 4.45 -6.78
C GLU A 238 19.41 3.00 -6.70
N ARG A 239 20.31 2.01 -6.88
CA ARG A 239 19.96 0.59 -6.71
C ARG A 239 19.54 0.26 -5.28
N HIS A 240 20.25 0.79 -4.27
CA HIS A 240 19.89 0.54 -2.87
C HIS A 240 18.54 1.18 -2.52
N VAL A 241 18.30 2.43 -2.92
CA VAL A 241 17.01 3.11 -2.72
C VAL A 241 15.89 2.37 -3.46
N GLY A 242 16.15 1.91 -4.69
CA GLY A 242 15.19 1.12 -5.46
C GLY A 242 14.79 -0.19 -4.77
N LEU A 243 15.70 -0.86 -4.07
CA LEU A 243 15.38 -2.06 -3.26
C LEU A 243 14.46 -1.75 -2.08
N LEU A 244 14.47 -0.52 -1.58
CA LEU A 244 13.65 -0.08 -0.45
C LEU A 244 12.30 0.51 -0.88
N GLY A 245 12.06 0.64 -2.18
CA GLY A 245 10.89 1.31 -2.75
C GLY A 245 9.55 0.77 -2.24
N GLU A 246 9.42 -0.56 -2.12
CA GLU A 246 8.19 -1.18 -1.60
C GLU A 246 7.86 -0.68 -0.19
N PHE A 247 8.87 -0.61 0.68
CA PHE A 247 8.70 -0.22 2.07
C PHE A 247 8.55 1.30 2.20
N SER A 248 9.24 2.09 1.38
CA SER A 248 9.15 3.56 1.44
C SER A 248 7.82 4.12 0.96
N TYR A 249 7.20 3.48 -0.03
CA TYR A 249 5.91 3.92 -0.59
C TYR A 249 4.71 3.12 -0.10
N GLY A 250 4.92 2.00 0.61
CA GLY A 250 3.88 1.07 1.03
C GLY A 250 2.74 1.73 1.81
N GLN A 251 3.05 2.61 2.76
CA GLN A 251 2.02 3.33 3.53
C GLN A 251 1.14 4.21 2.64
N LYS A 252 1.75 4.97 1.72
CA LYS A 252 1.03 5.86 0.80
C LYS A 252 0.13 5.07 -0.14
N LEU A 253 0.64 3.96 -0.69
CA LEU A 253 -0.12 3.07 -1.56
C LEU A 253 -1.33 2.46 -0.85
N ARG A 254 -1.16 1.97 0.37
CA ARG A 254 -2.27 1.39 1.15
C ARG A 254 -3.34 2.42 1.51
N ALA A 255 -2.94 3.66 1.84
CA ALA A 255 -3.87 4.75 2.09
C ALA A 255 -4.67 5.11 0.82
N TRP A 256 -3.98 5.17 -0.32
CA TRP A 256 -4.60 5.40 -1.63
C TRP A 256 -5.56 4.27 -2.03
N GLU A 257 -5.18 3.00 -1.85
CA GLU A 257 -6.06 1.85 -2.10
C GLU A 257 -7.33 1.89 -1.24
N ARG A 258 -7.20 2.28 0.03
CA ARG A 258 -8.35 2.42 0.92
C ARG A 258 -9.32 3.51 0.48
N ALA A 259 -8.80 4.67 0.08
CA ALA A 259 -9.62 5.78 -0.41
C ALA A 259 -10.40 5.39 -1.67
N ASN A 260 -9.77 4.63 -2.58
CA ASN A 260 -10.45 4.14 -3.78
C ASN A 260 -11.57 3.15 -3.47
N LEU A 261 -11.39 2.28 -2.47
CA LEU A 261 -12.46 1.35 -2.04
C LEU A 261 -13.68 2.09 -1.46
N GLU A 262 -13.45 3.17 -0.72
CA GLU A 262 -14.53 4.03 -0.22
C GLU A 262 -15.29 4.70 -1.38
N GLU A 263 -14.58 5.21 -2.39
CA GLU A 263 -15.19 5.82 -3.59
C GLU A 263 -15.95 4.80 -4.45
N ASP A 264 -15.38 3.62 -4.69
CA ASP A 264 -15.98 2.58 -5.53
C ASP A 264 -17.30 2.08 -4.97
N PHE A 265 -17.35 1.86 -3.65
CA PHE A 265 -18.59 1.49 -2.97
C PHE A 265 -19.65 2.59 -3.09
N ALA A 266 -19.25 3.85 -2.91
CA ALA A 266 -20.18 4.98 -3.02
C ALA A 266 -20.77 5.07 -4.43
N LEU A 267 -19.94 4.93 -5.47
CA LEU A 267 -20.38 4.92 -6.87
C LEU A 267 -21.31 3.75 -7.19
N GLU A 268 -20.98 2.54 -6.71
CA GLU A 268 -21.81 1.35 -6.91
C GLU A 268 -23.21 1.53 -6.30
N TRP A 269 -23.29 1.99 -5.06
CA TRP A 269 -24.58 2.17 -4.39
C TRP A 269 -25.38 3.36 -4.90
N GLN A 270 -24.73 4.39 -5.44
CA GLN A 270 -25.41 5.46 -6.18
C GLN A 270 -26.06 4.91 -7.47
N GLU A 271 -25.33 4.11 -8.25
CA GLU A 271 -25.87 3.45 -9.44
C GLU A 271 -27.06 2.54 -9.10
N LEU A 272 -26.90 1.69 -8.08
CA LEU A 272 -27.96 0.78 -7.63
C LEU A 272 -29.21 1.52 -7.15
N SER A 273 -29.04 2.65 -6.47
CA SER A 273 -30.16 3.47 -6.00
C SER A 273 -30.96 4.05 -7.17
N GLU A 274 -30.28 4.62 -8.17
CA GLU A 274 -30.98 5.16 -9.35
C GLU A 274 -31.67 4.06 -10.17
N LEU A 275 -31.05 2.88 -10.26
CA LEU A 275 -31.64 1.74 -10.96
C LEU A 275 -32.85 1.17 -10.21
N GLN A 276 -32.84 1.16 -8.88
CA GLN A 276 -33.96 0.68 -8.05
C GLN A 276 -35.23 1.49 -8.33
N ASP A 277 -35.13 2.82 -8.45
CA ASP A 277 -36.28 3.69 -8.73
C ASP A 277 -36.93 3.35 -10.07
N LEU A 278 -36.13 3.11 -11.11
CA LEU A 278 -36.62 2.73 -12.45
C LEU A 278 -37.17 1.30 -12.47
N GLN A 279 -36.52 0.37 -11.77
CA GLN A 279 -37.00 -1.01 -11.65
C GLN A 279 -38.33 -1.08 -10.90
N SER A 280 -38.51 -0.25 -9.86
CA SER A 280 -39.77 -0.11 -9.12
C SER A 280 -40.90 0.36 -10.05
N GLN A 281 -40.66 1.38 -10.88
CA GLN A 281 -41.61 1.86 -11.89
C GLN A 281 -41.94 0.78 -12.95
N GLN A 282 -40.94 0.04 -13.41
CA GLN A 282 -41.12 -1.05 -14.37
C GLN A 282 -41.97 -2.19 -13.81
N ARG A 283 -41.73 -2.58 -12.54
CA ARG A 283 -42.51 -3.64 -11.87
C ARG A 283 -43.97 -3.26 -11.68
N MET A 284 -44.28 -1.98 -11.46
CA MET A 284 -45.66 -1.49 -11.36
C MET A 284 -46.42 -1.56 -12.70
N LEU A 285 -45.71 -1.48 -13.83
CA LEU A 285 -46.32 -1.58 -15.16
C LEU A 285 -46.70 -3.03 -15.53
N ASN A 286 -46.04 -4.04 -14.96
CA ASN A 286 -46.29 -5.46 -15.30
C ASN A 286 -47.70 -5.97 -14.90
N PRO A 287 -48.23 -5.72 -13.68
CA PRO A 287 -49.60 -6.07 -13.31
C PRO A 287 -50.66 -5.32 -14.13
N VAL A 288 -50.40 -4.03 -14.43
CA VAL A 288 -51.26 -3.20 -15.28
C VAL A 288 -51.38 -3.80 -16.68
N MET A 289 -50.29 -4.35 -17.23
CA MET A 289 -50.27 -5.03 -18.52
C MET A 289 -51.03 -6.37 -18.53
N LEU A 290 -50.97 -7.14 -17.43
CA LEU A 290 -51.74 -8.38 -17.28
C LEU A 290 -53.26 -8.11 -17.17
N GLN A 291 -53.66 -7.00 -16.53
CA GLN A 291 -55.06 -6.53 -16.53
C GLN A 291 -55.47 -5.88 -17.85
N ALA A 292 -54.53 -5.21 -18.55
CA ALA A 292 -54.76 -4.56 -19.84
C ALA A 292 -54.94 -5.53 -21.03
N GLY A 293 -54.83 -6.85 -20.81
CA GLY A 293 -55.38 -7.84 -21.74
C GLY A 293 -56.89 -7.67 -21.99
N MET A 294 -57.58 -6.93 -21.11
CA MET A 294 -58.98 -6.50 -21.22
C MET A 294 -59.13 -5.01 -21.62
N ALA A 295 -58.01 -4.28 -21.86
CA ALA A 295 -58.00 -2.86 -22.19
C ALA A 295 -57.77 -2.59 -23.68
N ASP A 296 -58.17 -1.39 -24.11
CA ASP A 296 -58.07 -0.91 -25.50
C ASP A 296 -56.61 -0.91 -26.01
N GLU A 297 -56.43 -1.14 -27.31
CA GLU A 297 -55.13 -1.33 -27.99
C GLU A 297 -54.16 -0.17 -27.73
N THR A 298 -54.70 1.06 -27.66
CA THR A 298 -53.93 2.28 -27.38
C THR A 298 -53.30 2.27 -25.97
N SER A 299 -53.99 1.73 -24.96
CA SER A 299 -53.47 1.67 -23.58
C SER A 299 -52.33 0.64 -23.45
N ARG A 300 -52.42 -0.45 -24.21
CA ARG A 300 -51.33 -1.44 -24.33
C ARG A 300 -50.10 -0.85 -25.02
N GLN A 301 -50.29 -0.13 -26.13
CA GLN A 301 -49.20 0.55 -26.84
C GLN A 301 -48.47 1.58 -25.98
N GLN A 302 -49.21 2.41 -25.22
CA GLN A 302 -48.60 3.39 -24.30
C GLN A 302 -47.79 2.73 -23.18
N SER A 303 -48.26 1.62 -22.64
CA SER A 303 -47.56 0.88 -21.59
C SER A 303 -46.27 0.22 -22.10
N PHE A 304 -46.28 -0.34 -23.31
CA PHE A 304 -45.06 -0.84 -23.97
C PHE A 304 -44.06 0.28 -24.28
N ALA A 305 -44.51 1.43 -24.76
CA ALA A 305 -43.66 2.59 -25.01
C ALA A 305 -42.97 3.05 -23.72
N ARG A 306 -43.71 3.12 -22.61
CA ARG A 306 -43.18 3.47 -21.30
C ARG A 306 -42.18 2.45 -20.76
N LEU A 307 -42.40 1.15 -20.99
CA LEU A 307 -41.43 0.11 -20.64
C LEU A 307 -40.13 0.23 -21.44
N ALA A 308 -40.22 0.55 -22.74
CA ALA A 308 -39.06 0.79 -23.58
C ALA A 308 -38.27 2.03 -23.12
N GLU A 309 -38.96 3.12 -22.78
CA GLU A 309 -38.34 4.33 -22.23
C GLU A 309 -37.62 4.06 -20.90
N LEU A 310 -38.25 3.35 -19.97
CA LEU A 310 -37.60 2.94 -18.71
C LEU A 310 -36.38 2.06 -18.96
N GLY A 311 -36.45 1.14 -19.92
CA GLY A 311 -35.31 0.30 -20.32
C GLY A 311 -34.16 1.12 -20.91
N GLU A 312 -34.47 2.14 -21.73
CA GLU A 312 -33.49 3.07 -22.26
C GLU A 312 -32.82 3.88 -21.15
N GLN A 313 -33.61 4.44 -20.23
CA GLN A 313 -33.10 5.19 -19.06
C GLN A 313 -32.18 4.34 -18.19
N GLN A 314 -32.55 3.08 -17.91
CA GLN A 314 -31.67 2.14 -17.18
C GLN A 314 -30.34 1.90 -17.91
N ASN A 315 -30.37 1.76 -19.23
CA ASN A 315 -29.15 1.59 -20.02
C ASN A 315 -28.29 2.86 -20.02
N GLN A 316 -28.89 4.04 -20.15
CA GLN A 316 -28.18 5.32 -20.09
C GLN A 316 -27.47 5.51 -18.73
N ILE A 317 -28.13 5.17 -17.62
CA ILE A 317 -27.53 5.18 -16.27
C ILE A 317 -26.31 4.26 -16.22
N LYS A 318 -26.46 2.99 -16.65
CA LYS A 318 -25.35 2.03 -16.66
C LYS A 318 -24.17 2.52 -17.50
N ILE A 319 -24.44 3.07 -18.70
CA ILE A 319 -23.40 3.65 -19.57
C ILE A 319 -22.68 4.80 -18.86
N ARG A 320 -23.42 5.69 -18.21
CA ARG A 320 -22.85 6.83 -17.47
C ARG A 320 -21.93 6.38 -16.34
N TYR A 321 -22.37 5.43 -15.49
CA TYR A 321 -21.55 4.93 -14.39
C TYR A 321 -20.36 4.09 -14.89
N GLN A 322 -20.49 3.35 -16.00
CA GLN A 322 -19.35 2.71 -16.66
C GLN A 322 -18.33 3.72 -17.18
N HIS A 323 -18.78 4.84 -17.76
CA HIS A 323 -17.89 5.92 -18.19
C HIS A 323 -17.14 6.52 -17.01
N LEU A 324 -17.85 6.87 -15.93
CA LEU A 324 -17.25 7.41 -14.71
C LEU A 324 -16.19 6.48 -14.12
N ARG A 325 -16.48 5.17 -14.00
CA ARG A 325 -15.51 4.17 -13.52
C ARG A 325 -14.25 4.13 -14.39
N ARG A 326 -14.40 4.15 -15.73
CA ARG A 326 -13.25 4.16 -16.65
C ARG A 326 -12.41 5.43 -16.53
N GLU A 327 -13.04 6.60 -16.40
CA GLU A 327 -12.32 7.86 -16.18
C GLU A 327 -11.54 7.83 -14.87
N ARG A 328 -12.16 7.34 -13.79
CA ARG A 328 -11.49 7.16 -12.50
C ARG A 328 -10.34 6.18 -12.58
N ASP A 329 -10.49 5.05 -13.25
CA ASP A 329 -9.40 4.09 -13.45
C ASP A 329 -8.20 4.71 -14.17
N ILE A 330 -8.43 5.60 -15.14
CA ILE A 330 -7.36 6.32 -15.84
C ILE A 330 -6.67 7.30 -14.90
N GLN A 331 -7.44 8.12 -14.17
CA GLN A 331 -6.90 9.08 -13.19
C GLN A 331 -6.06 8.38 -12.11
N ARG A 332 -6.59 7.28 -11.56
CA ARG A 332 -5.96 6.43 -10.55
C ARG A 332 -4.62 5.85 -11.01
N ARG A 333 -4.48 5.49 -12.29
CA ARG A 333 -3.19 5.02 -12.82
C ARG A 333 -2.12 6.10 -12.76
N GLU A 334 -2.47 7.35 -13.08
CA GLU A 334 -1.52 8.46 -13.03
C GLU A 334 -1.21 8.86 -11.58
N GLU A 335 -2.21 8.89 -10.70
CA GLU A 335 -2.01 9.12 -9.26
C GLU A 335 -1.09 8.06 -8.63
N LYS A 336 -1.34 6.77 -8.92
CA LYS A 336 -0.50 5.68 -8.41
C LYS A 336 0.93 5.79 -8.89
N ARG A 337 1.15 6.15 -10.17
CA ARG A 337 2.51 6.41 -10.70
C ARG A 337 3.18 7.54 -9.93
N ALA A 338 2.49 8.66 -9.70
CA ALA A 338 3.02 9.80 -8.96
C ALA A 338 3.41 9.44 -7.51
N LEU A 339 2.66 8.54 -6.85
CA LEU A 339 2.97 8.09 -5.48
C LEU A 339 4.24 7.23 -5.38
N THR A 340 4.57 6.50 -6.45
CA THR A 340 5.73 5.58 -6.51
C THR A 340 6.95 6.15 -7.21
N ALA A 341 6.85 7.37 -7.74
CA ALA A 341 7.98 8.02 -8.39
C ALA A 341 9.10 8.25 -7.36
N VAL A 342 10.28 7.72 -7.66
CA VAL A 342 11.49 7.98 -6.87
C VAL A 342 11.87 9.46 -7.08
N PRO A 343 12.02 10.26 -6.00
CA PRO A 343 12.49 11.64 -6.11
C PRO A 343 13.93 11.72 -6.61
#